data_AF-A0A139BWJ3-F1
#
_entry.id   AF-A0A139BWJ3-F1
#
_cell.length_a   1.000
_cell.length_b   1.000
_cell.length_c   1.000
_cell.angle_alpha   90.00
_cell.angle_beta   90.00
_cell.angle_gamma   90.00
#
_symmetry.space_group_name_H-M   'P 1'
#
loop_
_entity.id
_entity.type
_entity.pdbx_description
1 polymer ?
#
loop_
_entity_poly.entity_id
_entity_poly.type
_entity_poly.pdbx_seq_one_letter_code
_entity_poly.pdbx_strand_id
1 'polypeptide(L)' 'MLSSLRSFAAKIREINHRYSKPHIEMSFWVKFSLMALRIYLFVLVGLILYKFVVIVN' A
#
# COMPACT_ATOMS: atom_id res chain seq x y z
N MET A 1 -8.95 2.43 -24.65
CA MET A 1 -8.80 1.59 -23.43
C MET A 1 -7.45 1.80 -22.75
N LEU A 2 -6.30 1.59 -23.44
CA LEU A 2 -4.96 1.88 -22.87
C LEU A 2 -4.76 3.36 -22.46
N SER A 3 -5.31 4.29 -23.25
CA SER A 3 -5.26 5.73 -22.96
C SER A 3 -5.99 6.10 -21.66
N SER A 4 -7.14 5.47 -21.41
CA SER A 4 -7.94 5.63 -20.19
C SER A 4 -7.23 5.09 -18.96
N LEU A 5 -6.50 3.97 -19.09
CA LEU A 5 -5.69 3.41 -17.99
C LEU A 5 -4.47 4.28 -17.69
N ARG A 6 -3.82 4.82 -18.73
CA ARG A 6 -2.69 5.75 -18.57
C ARG A 6 -3.13 7.04 -17.89
N SER A 7 -4.28 7.60 -18.28
CA SER A 7 -4.81 8.82 -17.64
C SER A 7 -5.26 8.56 -16.20
N PHE A 8 -5.82 7.39 -15.90
CA PHE A 8 -6.17 6.97 -14.55
C PHE A 8 -4.94 6.81 -13.65
N ALA A 9 -3.91 6.10 -14.14
CA ALA A 9 -2.64 5.93 -13.41
C ALA A 9 -1.93 7.28 -13.17
N ALA A 10 -2.00 8.20 -14.13
CA ALA A 10 -1.48 9.55 -13.97
C ALA A 10 -2.21 10.32 -12.87
N LYS A 11 -3.56 10.22 -12.82
CA LYS A 11 -4.35 10.83 -11.74
C LYS A 11 -4.05 10.23 -10.36
N ILE A 12 -3.92 8.91 -10.25
CA ILE A 12 -3.51 8.26 -9.00
C ILE A 12 -2.14 8.78 -8.55
N ARG A 13 -1.19 8.87 -9.49
CA ARG A 13 0.14 9.38 -9.20
C ARG A 13 0.09 10.84 -8.73
N GLU A 14 -0.73 11.67 -9.34
CA GLU A 14 -0.93 13.07 -8.94
C GLU A 14 -1.49 13.17 -7.52
N ILE A 15 -2.52 12.39 -7.20
CA ILE A 15 -3.11 12.34 -5.86
C ILE A 15 -2.07 11.90 -4.84
N ASN A 16 -1.36 10.80 -5.12
CA ASN A 16 -0.31 10.30 -4.23
C ASN A 16 0.81 11.31 -4.04
N HIS A 17 1.22 12.02 -5.10
CA HIS A 17 2.23 13.08 -4.98
C HIS A 17 1.73 14.21 -4.09
N ARG A 18 0.49 14.68 -4.30
CA ARG A 18 -0.13 15.76 -3.52
C ARG A 18 -0.22 15.44 -2.03
N TYR A 19 -0.56 14.20 -1.67
CA TYR A 19 -0.71 13.76 -0.27
C TYR A 19 0.50 12.97 0.26
N SER A 20 1.63 12.98 -0.45
CA SER A 20 2.84 12.27 -0.05
C SER A 20 3.47 12.82 1.23
N LYS A 21 3.26 14.12 1.48
CA LYS A 21 3.71 14.80 2.70
C LYS A 21 2.49 15.00 3.61
N PRO A 22 2.55 14.53 4.87
CA PRO A 22 1.47 14.76 5.81
C PRO A 22 1.37 16.26 6.13
N HIS A 23 0.18 16.83 5.96
CA HIS A 23 -0.10 18.22 6.34
C HIS A 23 -0.26 18.39 7.87
N ILE A 24 -0.47 17.29 8.58
CA ILE A 24 -0.60 17.23 10.05
C ILE A 24 0.63 16.53 10.60
N GLU A 25 1.24 17.10 11.64
CA GLU A 25 2.39 16.49 12.30
C GLU A 25 2.02 15.10 12.84
N MET A 26 2.77 14.09 12.39
CA MET A 26 2.58 12.74 12.87
C MET A 26 3.29 12.57 14.22
N SER A 27 2.54 12.20 15.25
CA SER A 27 3.12 11.77 16.51
C SER A 27 3.99 10.52 16.31
N PHE A 28 4.94 10.31 17.22
CA PHE A 28 5.81 9.13 17.21
C PHE A 28 5.01 7.82 17.14
N TRP A 29 3.92 7.72 17.91
CA TRP A 29 3.05 6.55 17.94
C TRP A 29 2.31 6.31 16.63
N VAL A 30 1.87 7.37 15.94
CA VAL A 30 1.25 7.21 14.61
C VAL A 30 2.25 6.66 13.61
N LYS A 31 3.48 7.16 13.59
CA LYS A 31 4.54 6.64 12.71
C LYS A 31 4.83 5.16 13.00
N PHE A 32 4.90 4.79 14.28
CA PHE A 32 5.10 3.40 14.70
C PHE A 32 3.94 2.49 14.26
N SER A 33 2.70 2.91 14.51
CA SER A 33 1.51 2.16 14.09
C SER A 33 1.45 1.97 12.57
N LEU A 34 1.82 2.99 11.79
CA LEU A 34 1.90 2.88 10.32
C LEU A 34 3.00 1.91 9.87
N MET A 35 4.14 1.85 10.58
CA MET A 35 5.19 0.88 10.31
C MET A 35 4.71 -0.55 10.63
N ALA A 36 4.09 -0.75 11.79
CA ALA A 36 3.53 -2.03 12.20
C ALA A 36 2.45 -2.51 11.21
N LEU A 37 1.58 -1.61 10.76
CA LEU A 37 0.57 -1.90 9.73
C LEU A 37 1.22 -2.37 8.43
N ARG A 38 2.31 -1.73 7.99
CA ARG A 38 3.03 -2.14 6.78
C ARG A 38 3.61 -3.56 6.92
N ILE A 39 4.22 -3.87 8.07
CA ILE A 39 4.76 -5.21 8.35
C ILE A 39 3.62 -6.24 8.35
N TYR A 40 2.51 -5.94 9.02
CA TYR A 40 1.33 -6.80 9.07
C TYR A 40 0.82 -7.14 7.67
N LEU A 41 0.71 -6.15 6.77
CA LEU A 41 0.27 -6.36 5.41
C LEU A 41 1.23 -7.27 4.62
N PHE A 42 2.54 -7.12 4.78
CA PHE A 42 3.51 -8.02 4.15
C PHE A 42 3.40 -9.45 4.65
N VAL A 43 3.26 -9.63 5.97
CA VAL A 43 3.05 -10.96 6.56
C VAL A 43 1.76 -11.57 6.04
N LEU A 44 0.67 -10.82 6.01
CA LEU A 44 -0.64 -11.29 5.53
C LEU A 44 -0.57 -11.76 4.08
N VAL A 45 0.01 -10.94 3.19
CA VAL A 45 0.17 -11.32 1.78
C VAL A 45 1.08 -12.55 1.64
N GLY A 46 2.18 -12.60 2.38
CA GLY A 46 3.08 -13.76 2.40
C GLY A 46 2.36 -15.04 2.85
N LEU A 47 1.53 -14.97 3.89
CA LEU A 47 0.72 -16.08 4.37
C LEU A 47 -0.31 -16.53 3.34
N ILE A 48 -0.97 -15.61 2.65
CA ILE A 48 -1.93 -15.93 1.58
C ILE A 48 -1.22 -16.68 0.45
N LEU A 49 -0.06 -16.19 -0.01
CA LEU A 49 0.73 -16.85 -1.05
C LEU A 49 1.22 -18.23 -0.60
N TYR A 50 1.73 -18.33 0.64
CA TYR A 50 2.16 -19.60 1.22
C TYR A 50 1.02 -20.62 1.27
N LYS A 51 -0.14 -20.23 1.81
CA LYS A 51 -1.35 -21.07 1.86
C LYS A 51 -1.77 -21.50 0.45
N PHE A 52 -1.71 -20.59 -0.51
CA PHE A 52 -2.07 -20.89 -1.89
C PHE A 52 -1.17 -21.97 -2.49
N VAL A 53 0.15 -21.82 -2.34
CA VAL A 53 1.12 -22.83 -2.80
C VAL A 53 0.89 -24.17 -2.12
N VAL A 54 0.69 -24.18 -0.80
CA VAL A 54 0.48 -25.41 -0.02
C VAL A 54 -0.85 -26.11 -0.34
N ILE A 55 -1.90 -25.37 -0.72
CA ILE A 55 -3.20 -25.96 -1.07
C ILE A 55 -3.19 -26.50 -2.51
N VAL A 56 -2.50 -25.82 -3.42
CA VAL A 56 -2.47 -26.16 -4.85
C VAL A 56 -1.49 -27.31 -5.15
N ASN A 57 -0.49 -27.53 -4.30
CA ASN A 57 0.50 -28.61 -4.42
C ASN A 57 0.26 -29.74 -3.43
#